data_AF-A0A5D3YH29-F1
#
_entry.id   AF-A0A5D3YH29-F1
#
_cell.length_a   1.000
_cell.length_b   1.000
_cell.length_c   1.000
_cell.angle_alpha   90.00
_cell.angle_beta   90.00
_cell.angle_gamma   90.00
#
_symmetry.space_group_name_H-M   'P 1'
#
loop_
_entity.id
_entity.type
_entity.pdbx_description
1 polymer ?
#
loop_
_entity_poly.entity_id
_entity_poly.type
_entity_poly.pdbx_seq_one_letter_code
_entity_poly.pdbx_strand_id
1 'polypeptide(L)'
;MLEQYRIRIENRSREHQIINALLALTTGVLTLGYPNFLYLIAGAYLVGLGLLFVMYKVSPTVAAVPIVSGLVIFLFPGLIPTIFATFLGFFGLILLFGFQFALLGVLTLIIAVLIIANPDSVAYLVAVFLLFYSISNLIRYYQEWQNDDTIIF
;
A
#
# COMPACT_ATOMS: atom_id res chain seq x y z
N MET A 1 1.20 -20.73 -37.27
CA MET A 1 0.03 -19.90 -36.95
C MET A 1 0.13 -19.56 -35.47
N LEU A 2 0.51 -18.32 -35.15
CA LEU A 2 0.69 -17.88 -33.76
C LEU A 2 -0.65 -17.31 -33.29
N GLU A 3 -1.37 -18.06 -32.48
CA GLU A 3 -2.53 -17.54 -31.76
C GLU A 3 -2.03 -16.47 -30.78
N GLN A 4 -2.21 -15.21 -31.18
CA GLN A 4 -2.01 -14.06 -30.33
C GLN A 4 -3.01 -14.17 -29.18
N TYR A 5 -2.51 -14.59 -28.01
CA TYR A 5 -3.21 -14.56 -26.74
C TYR A 5 -3.69 -13.12 -26.51
N ARG A 6 -4.94 -12.83 -26.94
CA ARG A 6 -5.62 -11.59 -26.59
C ARG A 6 -5.74 -11.60 -25.08
N ILE A 7 -4.86 -10.85 -24.42
CA ILE A 7 -5.04 -10.41 -23.05
C ILE A 7 -6.41 -9.76 -23.05
N ARG A 8 -7.39 -10.48 -22.51
CA ARG A 8 -8.71 -9.93 -22.23
C ARG A 8 -8.44 -8.95 -21.10
N ILE A 9 -8.12 -7.72 -21.46
CA ILE A 9 -8.07 -6.60 -20.52
C ILE A 9 -9.51 -6.50 -20.05
N GLU A 10 -9.79 -7.12 -18.91
CA GLU A 10 -11.03 -6.95 -18.20
C GLU A 10 -11.15 -5.44 -17.97
N ASN A 11 -12.03 -4.82 -18.76
CA ASN A 11 -12.28 -3.39 -18.74
C ASN A 11 -12.73 -3.06 -17.32
N ARG A 12 -11.78 -2.67 -16.46
CA ARG A 12 -12.08 -2.05 -15.17
C ARG A 12 -12.95 -0.86 -15.51
N SER A 13 -14.17 -0.81 -14.96
CA SER A 13 -15.08 0.28 -15.31
C SER A 13 -14.40 1.61 -14.99
N ARG A 14 -14.48 2.55 -15.95
CA ARG A 14 -13.87 3.87 -15.86
C ARG A 14 -14.16 4.60 -14.54
N GLU A 15 -15.35 4.38 -14.00
CA GLU A 15 -15.77 4.87 -12.69
C GLU A 15 -14.86 4.40 -11.56
N HIS A 16 -14.52 3.10 -11.51
CA HIS A 16 -13.62 2.56 -10.48
C HIS A 16 -12.21 3.13 -10.61
N GLN A 17 -11.77 3.46 -11.83
CA GLN A 17 -10.47 4.06 -12.06
C GLN A 17 -10.39 5.50 -11.55
N ILE A 18 -11.40 6.34 -11.83
CA ILE A 18 -11.48 7.69 -11.28
C ILE A 18 -11.60 7.66 -9.76
N ILE A 19 -12.49 6.82 -9.22
CA ILE A 19 -12.72 6.73 -7.77
C ILE A 19 -11.43 6.32 -7.06
N ASN A 20 -10.72 5.31 -7.57
CA ASN A 20 -9.44 4.90 -7.00
C ASN A 20 -8.36 5.98 -7.12
N ALA A 21 -8.33 6.72 -8.23
CA ALA A 21 -7.40 7.85 -8.39
C ALA A 21 -7.69 8.95 -7.37
N LEU A 22 -8.95 9.38 -7.24
CA LEU A 22 -9.36 10.39 -6.26
C LEU A 22 -9.07 9.95 -4.83
N LEU A 23 -9.41 8.72 -4.46
CA LEU A 23 -9.13 8.17 -3.13
C LEU A 23 -7.63 8.13 -2.84
N ALA A 24 -6.81 7.69 -3.81
CA ALA A 24 -5.36 7.67 -3.66
C ALA A 24 -4.78 9.09 -3.57
N LEU A 25 -5.29 10.04 -4.36
CA LEU A 25 -4.88 11.45 -4.32
C LEU A 25 -5.20 12.08 -2.97
N THR A 26 -6.45 11.98 -2.51
CA THR A 26 -6.89 12.51 -1.22
C THR A 26 -6.10 11.88 -0.08
N THR A 27 -5.92 10.56 -0.10
CA THR A 27 -5.14 9.86 0.93
C THR A 27 -3.67 10.29 0.92
N GLY A 28 -3.05 10.40 -0.27
CA GLY A 28 -1.67 10.87 -0.42
C GLY A 28 -1.47 12.29 0.09
N VAL A 29 -2.34 13.23 -0.31
CA VAL A 29 -2.29 14.63 0.15
C VAL A 29 -2.50 14.74 1.65
N LEU A 30 -3.50 14.04 2.20
CA LEU A 30 -3.76 14.03 3.65
C LEU A 30 -2.59 13.43 4.43
N THR A 31 -1.95 12.39 3.90
CA THR A 31 -0.78 11.77 4.54
C THR A 31 0.45 12.69 4.54
N LEU A 32 0.63 13.52 3.50
CA LEU A 32 1.69 14.54 3.50
C LEU A 32 1.48 15.60 4.58
N GLY A 33 0.23 16.00 4.84
CA GLY A 33 -0.10 16.96 5.90
C GLY A 33 -0.11 16.36 7.30
N TYR A 34 -0.55 15.10 7.42
CA TYR A 34 -0.68 14.37 8.68
C TYR A 34 -0.22 12.91 8.50
N PRO A 35 1.07 12.60 8.75
CA PRO A 35 1.64 11.27 8.60
C PRO A 35 0.85 10.18 9.34
N ASN A 36 0.36 10.52 10.54
CA ASN A 36 -0.44 9.62 11.38
C ASN A 36 -1.79 9.22 10.76
N PHE A 37 -2.30 10.00 9.80
CA PHE A 37 -3.57 9.72 9.15
C PHE A 37 -3.53 8.44 8.32
N LEU A 38 -2.38 8.14 7.69
CA LEU A 38 -2.18 6.88 6.97
C LEU A 38 -2.36 5.67 7.88
N TYR A 39 -1.78 5.72 9.08
CA TYR A 39 -1.88 4.63 10.06
C TYR A 39 -3.30 4.48 10.58
N LEU A 40 -4.03 5.59 10.77
CA LEU A 40 -5.44 5.56 11.14
C LEU A 40 -6.30 4.90 10.06
N ILE A 41 -6.07 5.23 8.78
CA ILE A 41 -6.77 4.59 7.65
C ILE A 41 -6.43 3.10 7.60
N ALA A 42 -5.16 2.73 7.74
CA ALA A 42 -4.73 1.33 7.74
C ALA A 42 -5.36 0.54 8.91
N GLY A 43 -5.42 1.14 10.11
CA GLY A 43 -6.07 0.56 11.27
C GLY A 43 -7.57 0.36 11.06
N ALA A 44 -8.27 1.39 10.57
CA ALA A 44 -9.69 1.30 10.25
C ALA A 44 -9.99 0.26 9.17
N TYR A 45 -9.13 0.18 8.14
CA TYR A 45 -9.22 -0.83 7.09
C TYR A 45 -9.07 -2.25 7.67
N LEU A 46 -8.10 -2.49 8.55
CA LEU A 46 -7.89 -3.79 9.18
C LEU A 46 -9.06 -4.18 10.09
N VAL A 47 -9.60 -3.24 10.88
CA VAL A 47 -10.81 -3.51 11.68
C VAL A 47 -11.99 -3.86 10.77
N GLY A 48 -12.21 -3.08 9.71
CA GLY A 48 -13.27 -3.34 8.72
C GLY A 48 -13.11 -4.69 8.03
N LEU A 49 -11.90 -5.04 7.60
CA LEU A 49 -11.57 -6.34 7.01
C LEU A 49 -11.86 -7.48 7.99
N GLY A 50 -11.49 -7.31 9.25
CA GLY A 50 -11.78 -8.27 10.30
C GLY A 50 -13.28 -8.45 10.57
N LEU A 51 -14.05 -7.36 10.55
CA LEU A 51 -15.52 -7.43 10.63
C LEU A 51 -16.12 -8.15 9.42
N LEU A 52 -15.59 -7.93 8.22
CA LEU A 52 -15.99 -8.70 7.03
C LEU A 52 -15.67 -10.19 7.20
N PHE A 53 -14.51 -10.56 7.75
CA PHE A 53 -14.18 -11.96 8.02
C PHE A 53 -15.17 -12.60 9.00
N VAL A 54 -15.61 -11.87 10.02
CA VAL A 54 -16.69 -12.32 10.92
C VAL A 54 -18.01 -12.49 10.15
N MET A 55 -18.37 -11.52 9.30
CA MET A 55 -19.59 -11.56 8.49
C MET A 55 -19.60 -12.76 7.52
N TYR A 56 -18.47 -13.07 6.89
CA TYR A 56 -18.29 -14.20 5.99
C TYR A 56 -18.00 -15.53 6.71
N LYS A 57 -18.14 -15.58 8.05
CA LYS A 57 -17.96 -16.78 8.88
C LYS A 57 -16.58 -17.44 8.71
N VAL A 58 -15.55 -16.65 8.48
CA VAL A 58 -14.16 -17.10 8.53
C VAL A 58 -13.84 -17.53 9.97
N SER A 59 -12.91 -18.49 10.14
CA SER A 59 -12.47 -18.97 11.45
C SER A 59 -12.20 -17.79 12.42
N PRO A 60 -12.76 -17.81 13.65
CA PRO A 60 -12.60 -16.71 14.60
C PRO A 60 -11.15 -16.33 14.87
N THR A 61 -10.25 -17.32 14.89
CA THR A 61 -8.81 -17.10 15.08
C THR A 61 -8.22 -16.27 13.94
N VAL A 62 -8.66 -16.50 12.71
CA VAL A 62 -8.20 -15.78 11.52
C VAL A 62 -8.83 -14.39 11.44
N ALA A 63 -10.10 -14.26 11.84
CA ALA A 63 -10.79 -12.97 11.90
C ALA A 63 -10.25 -12.06 13.00
N ALA A 64 -9.78 -12.62 14.11
CA ALA A 64 -9.22 -11.84 15.22
C ALA A 64 -7.92 -11.12 14.84
N VAL A 65 -7.08 -11.71 13.97
CA VAL A 65 -5.80 -11.12 13.56
C VAL A 65 -5.94 -9.69 13.01
N PRO A 66 -6.75 -9.45 11.96
CA PRO A 66 -6.93 -8.09 11.42
C PRO A 66 -7.64 -7.15 12.41
N ILE A 67 -8.60 -7.63 13.21
CA ILE A 67 -9.28 -6.79 14.21
C ILE A 67 -8.30 -6.29 15.27
N VAL A 68 -7.55 -7.22 15.89
CA VAL A 68 -6.60 -6.89 16.96
C VAL A 68 -5.47 -6.03 16.41
N SER A 69 -4.93 -6.38 15.24
CA SER A 69 -3.91 -5.57 14.57
C SER A 69 -4.43 -4.15 14.30
N GLY A 70 -5.64 -4.02 13.74
CA GLY A 70 -6.24 -2.73 13.45
C GLY A 70 -6.45 -1.87 14.71
N LEU A 71 -6.91 -2.48 15.81
CA LEU A 71 -7.07 -1.80 17.10
C LEU A 71 -5.73 -1.35 17.69
N VAL A 72 -4.70 -2.19 17.64
CA VAL A 72 -3.35 -1.83 18.10
C VAL A 72 -2.80 -0.64 17.31
N ILE A 73 -2.98 -0.63 15.98
CA ILE A 73 -2.56 0.48 15.12
C ILE A 73 -3.32 1.76 15.46
N PHE A 74 -4.62 1.65 15.72
CA PHE A 74 -5.46 2.80 16.04
C PHE A 74 -5.08 3.43 17.39
N LEU A 75 -4.79 2.60 18.39
CA LEU A 75 -4.39 3.05 19.72
C LEU A 75 -2.93 3.53 19.77
N PHE A 76 -2.06 2.92 18.98
CA PHE A 76 -0.62 3.18 19.01
C PHE A 76 -0.04 3.32 17.60
N PRO A 77 -0.45 4.35 16.82
CA PRO A 77 0.04 4.54 15.45
C PRO A 77 1.56 4.78 15.40
N GLY A 78 2.11 5.37 16.46
CA GLY A 78 3.56 5.60 16.60
C GLY A 78 4.39 4.33 16.79
N LEU A 79 3.79 3.17 17.08
CA LEU A 79 4.52 1.89 17.13
C LEU A 79 4.79 1.31 15.75
N ILE A 80 4.03 1.70 14.72
CA ILE A 80 4.17 1.16 13.36
C ILE A 80 5.59 1.36 12.82
N PRO A 81 6.16 2.58 12.80
CA PRO A 81 7.52 2.78 12.27
C PRO A 81 8.55 1.98 13.05
N THR A 82 8.40 1.91 14.38
CA THR A 82 9.34 1.17 15.25
C THR A 82 9.29 -0.33 14.99
N ILE A 83 8.10 -0.95 14.99
CA ILE A 83 7.94 -2.39 14.74
C ILE A 83 8.46 -2.74 13.34
N PHE A 84 8.13 -1.92 12.34
CA PHE A 84 8.59 -2.12 10.98
C PHE A 84 10.11 -1.99 10.85
N ALA A 85 10.72 -0.99 11.49
CA ALA A 85 12.17 -0.83 11.52
C ALA A 85 12.88 -1.95 12.28
N THR A 86 12.34 -2.42 13.41
CA THR A 86 12.89 -3.58 14.14
C THR A 86 12.85 -4.84 13.28
N PHE A 87 11.73 -5.07 12.58
CA PHE A 87 11.61 -6.16 11.63
C PHE A 87 12.63 -6.04 10.48
N LEU A 88 12.74 -4.88 9.85
CA LEU A 88 13.73 -4.62 8.80
C LEU A 88 15.17 -4.80 9.31
N GLY A 89 15.46 -4.35 10.52
CA GLY A 89 16.76 -4.49 11.16
C GLY A 89 17.14 -5.95 11.35
N PHE A 90 16.24 -6.73 11.93
CA PHE A 90 16.45 -8.17 12.13
C PHE A 90 16.56 -8.92 10.80
N PHE A 91 15.69 -8.62 9.84
CA PHE A 91 15.73 -9.21 8.50
C PHE A 91 17.03 -8.85 7.75
N GLY A 92 17.46 -7.60 7.84
CA GLY A 92 18.71 -7.11 7.25
C GLY A 92 19.94 -7.83 7.83
N LEU A 93 19.96 -8.09 9.15
CA LEU A 93 21.00 -8.89 9.78
C LEU A 93 21.02 -10.32 9.25
N ILE A 94 19.86 -10.97 9.14
CA ILE A 94 19.76 -12.33 8.57
C ILE A 94 20.30 -12.35 7.14
N LEU A 95 19.90 -11.39 6.29
CA LEU A 95 20.39 -11.31 4.91
C LEU A 95 21.90 -11.09 4.83
N LEU A 96 22.46 -10.30 5.74
CA LEU A 96 23.89 -10.04 5.82
C LEU A 96 24.67 -11.31 6.20
N PHE A 97 24.16 -12.10 7.14
CA PHE A 97 24.76 -13.39 7.53
C PHE A 97 24.49 -14.53 6.54
N GLY A 98 23.46 -14.42 5.70
CA GLY A 98 23.13 -15.40 4.65
C GLY A 98 24.09 -15.43 3.46
N PHE A 99 25.12 -14.56 3.44
CA PHE A 99 26.20 -14.41 2.43
C PHE A 99 25.76 -14.06 1.00
N GLN A 100 24.66 -14.62 0.48
CA GLN A 100 24.21 -14.45 -0.90
C GLN A 100 23.63 -13.05 -1.20
N PHE A 101 23.14 -12.36 -0.17
CA PHE A 101 22.43 -11.07 -0.30
C PHE A 101 23.03 -9.98 0.60
N ALA A 102 24.34 -10.02 0.88
CA ALA A 102 24.99 -9.10 1.82
C ALA A 102 24.75 -7.61 1.49
N LEU A 103 24.83 -7.22 0.21
CA LEU A 103 24.54 -5.85 -0.23
C LEU A 103 23.09 -5.44 0.10
N LEU A 104 22.14 -6.33 -0.16
CA LEU A 104 20.72 -6.11 0.10
C LEU A 104 20.45 -6.04 1.61
N GLY A 105 21.16 -6.85 2.41
CA GLY A 105 21.17 -6.78 3.87
C GLY A 105 21.64 -5.44 4.40
N VAL A 106 22.78 -4.92 3.90
CA VAL A 106 23.29 -3.59 4.29
C VAL A 106 22.29 -2.49 3.94
N LEU A 107 21.71 -2.50 2.74
CA LEU A 107 20.68 -1.53 2.36
C LEU A 107 19.45 -1.60 3.27
N THR A 108 19.01 -2.81 3.60
CA THR A 108 17.88 -3.02 4.51
C THR A 108 18.16 -2.43 5.90
N LEU A 109 19.36 -2.61 6.43
CA LEU A 109 19.79 -2.02 7.70
C LEU A 109 19.84 -0.50 7.65
N ILE A 110 20.34 0.08 6.56
CA ILE A 110 20.34 1.54 6.36
C ILE A 110 18.90 2.08 6.41
N ILE A 111 17.99 1.43 5.69
CA ILE A 111 16.58 1.80 5.68
C ILE A 111 15.97 1.70 7.09
N ALA A 112 16.28 0.62 7.84
CA ALA A 112 15.83 0.46 9.22
C ALA A 112 16.26 1.63 10.12
N VAL A 113 17.53 2.02 10.04
CA VAL A 113 18.08 3.15 10.81
C VAL A 113 17.42 4.48 10.40
N LEU A 114 17.21 4.70 9.10
CA LEU A 114 16.54 5.89 8.61
C LEU A 114 15.10 6.00 9.11
N ILE A 115 14.37 4.88 9.20
CA ILE A 115 13.01 4.85 9.75
C ILE A 115 13.03 5.16 11.25
N ILE A 116 13.99 4.65 12.02
CA ILE A 116 14.12 4.99 13.45
C ILE A 116 14.44 6.47 13.62
N ALA A 117 15.34 7.02 12.81
CA ALA A 117 15.73 8.42 12.88
C ALA A 117 14.61 9.37 12.44
N ASN A 118 13.76 8.95 11.50
CA ASN A 118 12.65 9.73 10.96
C ASN A 118 11.42 8.82 10.79
N PRO A 119 10.63 8.58 11.86
CA PRO A 119 9.51 7.64 11.82
C PRO A 119 8.41 8.01 10.80
N ASP A 120 8.24 9.31 10.53
CA ASP A 120 7.28 9.80 9.55
C ASP A 120 7.69 9.51 8.09
N SER A 121 8.95 9.17 7.85
CA SER A 121 9.47 8.89 6.49
C SER A 121 8.72 7.77 5.79
N VAL A 122 8.23 6.76 6.53
CA VAL A 122 7.42 5.66 5.99
C VAL A 122 6.13 6.20 5.39
N ALA A 123 5.44 7.07 6.14
CA ALA A 123 4.19 7.66 5.68
C ALA A 123 4.40 8.56 4.45
N TYR A 124 5.49 9.34 4.42
CA TYR A 124 5.82 10.14 3.24
C TYR A 124 6.15 9.30 2.01
N LEU A 125 6.87 8.19 2.17
CA LEU A 125 7.21 7.30 1.06
C LEU A 125 5.93 6.67 0.46
N VAL A 126 5.02 6.23 1.33
CA VAL A 126 3.69 5.73 0.91
C VAL A 126 2.85 6.84 0.27
N ALA A 127 2.85 8.06 0.83
CA ALA A 127 2.12 9.19 0.27
C ALA A 127 2.58 9.51 -1.16
N VAL A 128 3.90 9.57 -1.38
CA VAL A 128 4.50 9.79 -2.71
C VAL A 128 4.06 8.67 -3.67
N PHE A 129 4.12 7.42 -3.23
CA PHE A 129 3.64 6.29 -4.04
C PHE A 129 2.16 6.43 -4.42
N LEU A 130 1.29 6.80 -3.47
CA LEU A 130 -0.14 7.01 -3.72
C LEU A 130 -0.40 8.15 -4.71
N LEU A 131 0.38 9.24 -4.64
CA LEU A 131 0.28 10.34 -5.59
C LEU A 131 0.68 9.90 -7.00
N PHE A 132 1.81 9.20 -7.15
CA PHE A 132 2.22 8.64 -8.45
C PHE A 132 1.17 7.66 -8.99
N TYR A 133 0.66 6.76 -8.15
CA TYR A 133 -0.41 5.83 -8.53
C TYR A 133 -1.66 6.56 -9.02
N SER A 134 -2.08 7.61 -8.31
CA SER A 134 -3.21 8.45 -8.72
C SER A 134 -2.96 9.09 -10.08
N ILE A 135 -1.78 9.72 -10.28
CA ILE A 135 -1.42 10.35 -11.55
C ILE A 135 -1.45 9.34 -12.69
N SER A 136 -0.86 8.15 -12.50
CA SER A 136 -0.88 7.09 -13.52
C SER A 136 -2.31 6.64 -13.88
N ASN A 137 -3.20 6.52 -12.89
CA ASN A 137 -4.60 6.19 -13.15
C ASN A 137 -5.36 7.31 -13.88
N LEU A 138 -5.07 8.58 -13.57
CA LEU A 138 -5.65 9.74 -14.27
C LEU A 138 -5.16 9.81 -15.72
N ILE A 139 -3.88 9.58 -15.96
CA ILE A 139 -3.31 9.53 -17.32
C ILE A 139 -3.98 8.41 -18.13
N ARG A 140 -4.09 7.21 -17.56
CA ARG A 140 -4.77 6.09 -18.24
C ARG A 140 -6.24 6.40 -18.49
N TYR A 141 -6.92 7.09 -17.58
CA TYR A 141 -8.32 7.49 -17.75
C TYR A 141 -8.47 8.48 -18.90
N TYR A 142 -7.58 9.47 -18.97
CA TYR A 142 -7.56 10.45 -20.06
C TYR A 142 -7.26 9.81 -21.42
N GLN A 143 -6.31 8.87 -21.47
CA GLN A 143 -6.01 8.12 -22.70
C GLN A 143 -7.18 7.25 -23.17
N GLU A 144 -7.89 6.60 -22.25
CA GLU A 144 -9.09 5.83 -22.57
C GLU A 144 -10.20 6.75 -23.08
N TRP A 145 -10.39 7.91 -22.47
CA TRP A 145 -11.38 8.91 -22.93
C TRP A 145 -11.08 9.39 -24.36
N GLN A 146 -9.81 9.73 -24.65
CA GLN A 146 -9.41 10.19 -25.98
C GLN A 146 -9.53 9.10 -27.06
N ASN A 147 -9.29 7.82 -26.72
CA ASN A 147 -9.39 6.72 -27.68
C ASN A 147 -10.84 6.32 -28.00
N ASP A 148 -11.81 6.60 -27.12
CA ASP A 148 -13.24 6.39 -27.42
C ASP A 148 -13.78 7.40 -28.45
N ASP A 149 -13.17 8.58 -28.54
CA ASP A 149 -13.55 9.62 -29.51
C ASP A 149 -12.98 9.34 -30.93
N THR A 150 -12.00 8.43 -31.05
CA THR A 150 -11.51 7.91 -32.34
C THR A 150 -12.33 6.71 -32.80
N ILE A 151 -13.55 6.96 -33.27
CA ILE A 151 -14.26 6.02 -34.15
C ILE A 151 -13.49 6.02 -35.48
N ILE A 152 -12.60 5.05 -35.64
CA ILE A 152 -11.95 4.76 -36.93
C ILE A 152 -13.03 4.13 -37.82
N PHE A 153 -13.53 4.90 -38.78
CA PHE A 153 -14.33 4.39 -39.91
C PHE A 153 -13.47 3.56 -40.85
#